data_AF-A0A8C5WCB3-F1
#
_entry.id   AF-A0A8C5WCB3-F1
#
_cell.length_a   1.000
_cell.length_b   1.000
_cell.length_c   1.000
_cell.angle_alpha   90.00
_cell.angle_beta   90.00
_cell.angle_gamma   90.00
#
_symmetry.space_group_name_H-M   'P 1'
#
loop_
_entity.id
_entity.type
_entity.pdbx_description
1 polymer ?
#
loop_
_entity_poly.entity_id
_entity_poly.type
_entity_poly.pdbx_seq_one_letter_code
_entity_poly.pdbx_strand_id
1 'polypeptide(L)' 'MKHMPGADPELVILDEQYQELQRYPLGAMKRKEIIQLMKSLGFYKKESIDAPVPAEFQTAPLRKPQDAKDDL' A
#
# COMPACT_ATOMS: atom_id res chain seq x y z
N MET A 1 0.25 -15.49 1.01
CA MET A 1 -1.00 -14.78 0.66
C MET A 1 -2.14 -15.46 1.39
N LYS A 2 -2.99 -14.72 2.13
CA LYS A 2 -4.16 -15.31 2.79
C LYS A 2 -5.17 -15.70 1.71
N HIS A 3 -5.26 -16.99 1.41
CA HIS A 3 -6.25 -17.52 0.47
C HIS A 3 -7.43 -18.08 1.29
N MET A 4 -8.51 -17.32 1.39
CA MET A 4 -9.77 -17.81 1.94
C MET A 4 -10.67 -18.21 0.76
N PRO A 5 -11.02 -19.50 0.58
CA PRO A 5 -11.83 -19.93 -0.55
C PRO A 5 -13.22 -19.30 -0.47
N GLY A 6 -13.62 -18.57 -1.53
CA GLY A 6 -14.97 -18.01 -1.68
C GLY A 6 -15.19 -16.60 -1.11
N ALA A 7 -14.20 -15.97 -0.48
CA ALA A 7 -14.31 -14.58 -0.04
C ALA A 7 -14.03 -13.61 -1.20
N ASP A 8 -14.82 -12.54 -1.30
CA ASP A 8 -14.50 -11.43 -2.19
C ASP A 8 -13.11 -10.85 -1.84
N PRO A 9 -12.28 -10.51 -2.84
CA PRO A 9 -10.99 -9.92 -2.56
C PRO A 9 -11.15 -8.53 -1.95
N GLU A 10 -10.42 -8.28 -0.86
CA GLU A 10 -10.44 -7.00 -0.13
C GLU A 10 -9.00 -6.51 0.10
N LEU A 11 -8.81 -5.19 0.08
CA LEU A 11 -7.60 -4.54 0.57
C LEU A 11 -7.86 -4.04 1.99
N VAL A 12 -7.15 -4.60 2.96
CA VAL A 12 -7.20 -4.18 4.37
C VAL A 12 -5.93 -3.38 4.69
N ILE A 13 -6.10 -2.17 5.18
CA ILE A 13 -5.02 -1.28 5.61
C ILE A 13 -4.85 -1.46 7.11
N LEU A 14 -3.62 -1.76 7.51
CA LEU A 14 -3.23 -1.93 8.89
C LEU A 14 -2.28 -0.81 9.31
N ASP A 15 -2.32 -0.46 10.60
CA ASP A 15 -1.27 0.34 11.23
C ASP A 15 -0.04 -0.51 11.60
N GLU A 16 0.94 0.12 12.25
CA GLU A 16 2.17 -0.54 12.72
C GLU A 16 1.89 -1.58 13.82
N GLN A 17 0.74 -1.50 14.49
CA GLN A 17 0.26 -2.39 15.54
C GLN A 17 -0.73 -3.45 15.00
N TYR A 18 -0.81 -3.61 13.68
CA TYR A 18 -1.70 -4.54 12.98
C TYR A 18 -3.20 -4.29 13.22
N GLN A 19 -3.60 -3.10 13.66
CA GLN A 19 -5.00 -2.72 13.78
C GLN A 19 -5.55 -2.33 12.41
N GLU A 20 -6.78 -2.75 12.12
CA GLU A 20 -7.46 -2.38 10.89
C GLU A 20 -7.88 -0.91 10.91
N LEU A 21 -7.30 -0.13 10.00
CA LEU A 21 -7.65 1.27 9.81
C LEU A 21 -8.77 1.44 8.78
N GLN A 22 -8.68 0.66 7.69
CA GLN A 22 -9.62 0.79 6.58
C GLN A 22 -9.67 -0.48 5.73
N ARG A 23 -10.83 -0.71 5.10
CA ARG A 23 -11.07 -1.82 4.18
C ARG A 23 -11.69 -1.35 2.88
N TYR A 24 -11.21 -1.86 1.76
CA TYR A 24 -11.71 -1.57 0.42
C TYR A 24 -12.10 -2.87 -0.31
N PRO A 25 -13.33 -2.98 -0.83
CA PRO A 25 -13.74 -4.13 -1.65
C PRO A 25 -13.09 -4.03 -3.03
N LEU A 26 -12.38 -5.08 -3.46
CA LEU A 26 -11.69 -5.11 -4.75
C LEU A 26 -12.48 -5.84 -5.84
N GLY A 27 -13.50 -6.62 -5.49
CA GLY A 27 -14.22 -7.50 -6.43
C GLY A 27 -14.78 -6.80 -7.66
N ALA A 28 -15.24 -5.56 -7.53
CA ALA A 28 -15.77 -4.74 -8.63
C ALA A 28 -14.72 -3.81 -9.27
N MET A 29 -13.52 -3.69 -8.72
CA MET A 29 -12.51 -2.73 -9.15
C MET A 29 -11.64 -3.30 -10.26
N LYS A 30 -11.36 -2.51 -11.30
CA LYS A 30 -10.37 -2.87 -12.32
C LYS A 30 -8.96 -2.71 -11.77
N ARG A 31 -8.03 -3.50 -12.30
CA ARG A 31 -6.59 -3.42 -11.94
C ARG A 31 -6.03 -1.99 -11.94
N LYS A 32 -6.44 -1.15 -12.91
CA LYS A 32 -6.02 0.25 -13.00
C LYS A 32 -6.50 1.08 -11.81
N GLU A 33 -7.74 0.87 -11.37
CA GLU A 33 -8.35 1.56 -10.23
C GLU A 33 -7.67 1.13 -8.93
N ILE A 34 -7.36 -0.16 -8.78
CA ILE A 34 -6.60 -0.68 -7.64
C ILE A 34 -5.22 -0.04 -7.57
N ILE A 35 -4.49 0.03 -8.69
CA ILE A 35 -3.17 0.68 -8.74
C ILE A 35 -3.29 2.17 -8.38
N GLN A 36 -4.34 2.85 -8.83
CA GLN A 36 -4.57 4.26 -8.52
C GLN A 36 -4.89 4.47 -7.03
N LEU A 37 -5.70 3.58 -6.43
CA LEU A 37 -5.98 3.56 -5.01
C LEU A 37 -4.70 3.36 -4.19
N MET A 38 -3.86 2.39 -4.56
CA MET A 38 -2.58 2.15 -3.88
C MET A 38 -1.68 3.40 -3.93
N LYS A 39 -1.62 4.08 -5.08
CA LYS A 39 -0.86 5.34 -5.21
C LYS A 39 -1.43 6.45 -4.35
N SER A 40 -2.76 6.63 -4.29
CA SER A 40 -3.37 7.66 -3.44
C SER A 40 -3.17 7.40 -1.95
N LEU A 41 -3.05 6.13 -1.57
CA LEU A 41 -2.68 5.70 -0.22
C LEU A 41 -1.18 5.88 0.09
N GLY A 42 -0.36 6.30 -0.89
CA GLY A 42 1.07 6.55 -0.71
C GLY A 42 1.96 5.31 -0.90
N PHE A 43 1.43 4.19 -1.40
CA PHE A 43 2.26 3.01 -1.68
C PHE A 43 3.11 3.22 -2.94
N TYR A 44 4.39 2.87 -2.84
CA TYR A 44 5.31 2.86 -3.97
C TYR A 44 5.23 1.54 -4.75
N LYS A 45 5.20 1.63 -6.08
CA LYS A 45 5.28 0.48 -6.98
C LYS A 45 6.71 0.33 -7.50
N LYS A 46 7.40 -0.74 -7.08
CA LYS A 46 8.72 -1.11 -7.61
C LYS A 46 8.64 -1.47 -9.11
N GLU A 47 9.74 -1.23 -9.82
CA GLU A 47 9.87 -1.57 -11.25
C GLU A 47 9.96 -3.09 -11.47
N SER A 48 10.68 -3.78 -10.60
CA SER A 48 10.78 -5.24 -10.54
C SER A 48 10.80 -5.73 -9.09
N ILE A 49 10.79 -7.05 -8.87
CA ILE A 49 10.83 -7.61 -7.52
C ILE A 49 12.15 -7.29 -6.81
N ASP A 50 13.26 -7.26 -7.55
CA ASP A 50 14.62 -7.02 -7.04
C ASP A 50 15.04 -5.54 -7.09
N ALA A 51 14.26 -4.68 -7.76
CA ALA A 51 14.56 -3.25 -7.82
C ALA A 51 14.50 -2.63 -6.41
N PRO A 52 15.47 -1.75 -6.05
CA PRO A 52 15.45 -1.07 -4.77
C PRO A 52 14.27 -0.09 -4.68
N VAL A 53 13.80 0.15 -3.46
CA VAL A 53 12.86 1.24 -3.17
C VAL A 53 13.67 2.54 -3.03
N PRO A 54 13.33 3.63 -3.73
CA PRO A 54 14.01 4.91 -3.58
C PRO A 54 14.00 5.41 -2.13
N ALA A 55 15.03 6.15 -1.72
CA ALA A 55 15.18 6.65 -0.34
C ALA A 55 13.94 7.40 0.17
N GLU A 56 13.32 8.20 -0.70
CA GLU A 56 12.12 8.99 -0.38
C GLU A 56 10.88 8.14 -0.05
N PHE A 57 10.86 6.85 -0.42
CA PHE A 57 9.75 5.93 -0.20
C PHE A 57 10.07 4.77 0.75
N GLN A 58 11.25 4.75 1.38
CA GLN A 58 11.63 3.65 2.29
C GLN A 58 10.66 3.45 3.46
N THR A 59 10.07 4.55 3.94
CA THR A 59 9.10 4.55 5.04
C THR A 59 7.67 4.77 4.57
N ALA A 60 7.44 4.86 3.26
CA ALA A 60 6.10 4.95 2.70
C ALA A 60 5.39 3.59 2.82
N PRO A 61 4.06 3.57 3.07
CA PRO A 61 3.16 4.70 3.21
C PRO A 61 3.07 5.30 4.63
N LEU A 62 3.76 4.71 5.62
CA LEU A 62 3.66 5.11 7.03
C LEU A 62 4.07 6.56 7.27
N ARG A 63 5.12 7.03 6.60
CA ARG A 63 5.55 8.43 6.60
C ARG A 63 5.53 8.97 5.18
N LYS A 64 5.12 10.23 5.04
CA LYS A 64 5.18 10.92 3.75
C LYS A 64 6.65 11.23 3.42
N PRO A 65 7.04 11.26 2.14
CA PRO A 65 8.39 11.65 1.73
C PRO A 65 8.84 13.02 2.24
N GLN A 66 7.88 13.91 2.56
CA GLN A 66 8.15 15.24 3.13
C GLN A 66 8.57 15.19 4.61
N ASP A 67 8.03 14.24 5.39
CA ASP A 67 8.42 14.02 6.80
C ASP A 67 9.85 13.49 6.93
N ALA A 68 10.34 12.76 5.93
CA ALA A 68 11.69 12.18 5.94
C ALA A 68 12.82 13.22 5.81
N LYS A 69 12.49 14.48 5.47
CA LYS A 69 13.47 15.58 5.32
C LYS A 69 13.64 16.43 6.58
N ASP A 70 12.76 16.28 7.58
CA ASP A 70 12.78 17.09 8.80
C ASP A 70 13.69 16.50 9.91
N ASP A 71 14.22 15.29 9.70
CA ASP A 71 15.02 14.53 10.69
C ASP A 71 16.53 14.54 10.36
N LEU A 72 17.01 15.40 9.43
CA LEU A 72 18.42 15.48 9.00
C LEU A 72 19.03 16.88 9.18
#